data_AF-A0A969SVQ5-F1
#
_entry.id   AF-A0A969SVQ5-F1
#
_cell.length_a   1.000
_cell.length_b   1.000
_cell.length_c   1.000
_cell.angle_alpha   90.00
_cell.angle_beta   90.00
_cell.angle_gamma   90.00
#
_symmetry.space_group_name_H-M   'P 1'
#
loop_
_entity.id
_entity.type
_entity.pdbx_description
1 polymer ?
#
loop_
_entity_poly.entity_id
_entity_poly.type
_entity_poly.pdbx_seq_one_letter_code
_entity_poly.pdbx_strand_id
1 'polypeptide(L)'
;MYHVWGKWPDELFIQVNNAASFIGDYCRKYGRISVTQTKEKYGTARVYCSFGWYSLHDITHPGYVYSQYPKWLWKLNCTVLSKLIRPFNWLIVKYQTFIYRRAYNLAFKRFPLVKDEIVAGADYSELLGEYFKFVNLCHDHSASLRKSCTLTNPEKCDACLIKLPVVPYKEANEE
;
A
#
# COMPACT_ATOMS: atom_id res chain seq x y z
N MET A 1 -16.29 -17.27 -10.09
CA MET A 1 -15.25 -17.24 -9.05
C MET A 1 -15.81 -18.01 -7.86
N TYR A 2 -15.31 -19.20 -7.59
CA TYR A 2 -15.84 -20.07 -6.53
C TYR A 2 -15.35 -19.57 -5.17
N HIS A 3 -16.24 -18.98 -4.37
CA HIS A 3 -15.98 -18.77 -2.94
C HIS A 3 -16.13 -20.13 -2.24
N VAL A 4 -15.03 -20.88 -2.16
CA VAL A 4 -14.99 -22.16 -1.46
C VAL A 4 -14.87 -21.87 0.03
N TRP A 5 -16.00 -21.94 0.75
CA TRP A 5 -16.08 -21.93 2.21
C TRP A 5 -15.56 -23.26 2.82
N GLY A 6 -14.47 -23.79 2.27
CA GLY A 6 -13.73 -24.91 2.85
C GLY A 6 -12.71 -24.37 3.82
N LYS A 7 -12.38 -25.14 4.88
CA LYS A 7 -11.32 -24.84 5.85
C LYS A 7 -10.06 -24.38 5.10
N TRP A 8 -9.85 -23.07 5.04
CA TRP A 8 -8.57 -22.54 4.65
C TRP A 8 -7.55 -23.09 5.65
N PRO A 9 -6.39 -23.59 5.18
CA PRO A 9 -5.28 -23.82 6.08
C PRO A 9 -5.06 -22.56 6.91
N ASP A 10 -4.92 -22.71 8.22
CA ASP A 10 -4.75 -21.57 9.15
C ASP A 10 -3.60 -20.65 8.70
N GLU A 11 -2.57 -21.23 8.06
CA GLU A 11 -1.44 -20.52 7.48
C GLU A 11 -1.84 -19.51 6.38
N LEU A 12 -2.77 -19.85 5.49
CA LEU A 12 -3.24 -18.92 4.46
C LEU A 12 -4.07 -17.78 5.08
N PHE A 13 -4.87 -18.10 6.09
CA PHE A 13 -5.64 -17.09 6.84
C PHE A 13 -4.70 -16.07 7.51
N ILE A 14 -3.63 -16.57 8.15
CA ILE A 14 -2.59 -15.73 8.75
C ILE A 14 -1.91 -14.87 7.67
N GLN A 15 -1.59 -15.43 6.50
CA GLN A 15 -0.99 -14.65 5.40
C GLN A 15 -1.91 -13.54 4.89
N VAL A 16 -3.21 -13.80 4.72
CA VAL A 16 -4.20 -12.79 4.30
C VAL A 16 -4.27 -11.65 5.33
N ASN A 17 -4.35 -11.99 6.61
CA ASN A 17 -4.39 -10.99 7.68
C ASN A 17 -3.09 -10.18 7.76
N ASN A 18 -1.94 -10.85 7.64
CA ASN A 18 -0.62 -10.19 7.60
C ASN A 18 -0.46 -9.27 6.39
N ALA A 19 -1.00 -9.66 5.23
CA ALA A 19 -1.02 -8.82 4.04
C ALA A 19 -1.86 -7.56 4.27
N ALA A 20 -3.06 -7.69 4.84
CA ALA A 20 -3.92 -6.56 5.16
C ALA A 20 -3.22 -5.55 6.10
N SER A 21 -2.62 -6.05 7.18
CA SER A 21 -1.86 -5.23 8.14
C SER A 21 -0.66 -4.56 7.48
N PHE A 22 0.14 -5.31 6.71
CA PHE A 22 1.30 -4.77 5.99
C PHE A 22 0.92 -3.62 5.05
N ILE A 23 -0.14 -3.81 4.25
CA ILE A 23 -0.61 -2.78 3.30
C ILE A 23 -1.08 -1.54 4.08
N GLY A 24 -1.91 -1.73 5.11
CA GLY A 24 -2.43 -0.62 5.91
C GLY A 24 -1.32 0.17 6.59
N ASP A 25 -0.35 -0.49 7.19
CA ASP A 25 0.79 0.15 7.86
C ASP A 25 1.68 0.88 6.87
N TYR A 26 1.93 0.31 5.70
CA TYR A 26 2.68 0.98 4.65
C TYR A 26 1.95 2.25 4.17
N CYS A 27 0.65 2.15 3.92
CA CYS A 27 -0.21 3.26 3.51
C CYS A 27 -0.25 4.39 4.56
N ARG A 28 -0.37 4.06 5.85
CA ARG A 28 -0.31 5.04 6.95
C ARG A 28 1.06 5.68 7.06
N LYS A 29 2.13 4.87 7.12
CA LYS A 29 3.49 5.32 7.41
C LYS A 29 4.05 6.20 6.30
N TYR A 30 3.90 5.78 5.05
CA TYR A 30 4.51 6.47 3.91
C TYR A 30 3.53 7.39 3.19
N GLY A 31 2.27 7.00 3.07
CA GLY A 31 1.26 7.76 2.33
C GLY A 31 0.49 8.77 3.18
N ARG A 32 0.56 8.65 4.51
CA ARG A 32 -0.36 9.34 5.43
C ARG A 32 -1.82 9.16 4.98
N ILE A 33 -2.13 7.97 4.48
CA ILE A 33 -3.47 7.60 4.03
C ILE A 33 -4.27 7.26 5.28
N SER A 34 -5.49 7.79 5.37
CA SER A 34 -6.38 7.48 6.48
C SER A 34 -6.91 6.05 6.32
N VAL A 35 -6.24 5.10 6.98
CA VAL A 35 -6.64 3.70 7.02
C VAL A 35 -7.42 3.46 8.31
N THR A 36 -8.73 3.27 8.17
CA THR A 36 -9.67 3.13 9.29
C THR A 36 -9.62 1.74 9.90
N GLN A 37 -9.48 0.71 9.07
CA GLN A 37 -9.46 -0.67 9.52
C GLN A 37 -8.69 -1.57 8.56
N THR A 38 -7.91 -2.48 9.11
CA THR A 38 -7.27 -3.59 8.40
C THR A 38 -7.77 -4.88 9.01
N LYS A 39 -8.34 -5.76 8.20
CA LYS A 39 -8.77 -7.09 8.69
C LYS A 39 -8.87 -8.07 7.54
N GLU A 40 -8.67 -9.33 7.86
CA GLU A 40 -9.24 -10.41 7.08
C GLU A 40 -10.79 -10.35 7.17
N LYS A 41 -11.47 -10.60 6.05
CA LYS A 41 -12.90 -10.91 6.05
C LYS A 41 -13.25 -11.81 4.86
N TYR A 42 -13.86 -12.95 5.13
CA TYR A 42 -14.35 -13.91 4.12
C TYR A 42 -13.24 -14.41 3.16
N GLY A 43 -12.05 -14.67 3.69
CA GLY A 43 -10.87 -15.08 2.94
C GLY A 43 -10.22 -13.94 2.15
N THR A 44 -10.52 -12.67 2.43
CA THR A 44 -9.96 -11.52 1.68
C THR A 44 -9.24 -10.54 2.60
N ALA A 45 -8.15 -9.95 2.12
CA ALA A 45 -7.40 -8.93 2.86
C ALA A 45 -8.06 -7.58 2.63
N ARG A 46 -8.80 -7.06 3.62
CA ARG A 46 -9.49 -5.78 3.51
C ARG A 46 -8.73 -4.66 4.19
N VAL A 47 -8.49 -3.59 3.43
CA VAL A 47 -7.84 -2.38 3.92
C VAL A 47 -8.76 -1.20 3.64
N TYR A 48 -9.54 -0.84 4.65
CA TYR A 48 -10.47 0.28 4.58
C TYR A 48 -9.72 1.59 4.65
N CYS A 49 -9.72 2.36 3.55
CA CYS A 49 -8.94 3.58 3.48
C CYS A 49 -9.59 4.68 2.64
N SER A 50 -9.21 5.92 2.91
CA SER A 50 -9.66 7.09 2.15
C SER A 50 -8.51 7.99 1.76
N PHE A 51 -8.52 8.47 0.51
CA PHE A 51 -7.56 9.42 -0.01
C PHE A 51 -7.93 10.87 0.30
N GLY A 52 -6.92 11.73 0.27
CA GLY A 52 -7.00 13.15 0.59
C GLY A 52 -6.86 13.42 2.08
N TRP A 53 -6.66 14.71 2.38
CA TRP A 53 -6.70 15.24 3.73
C TRP A 53 -7.91 16.16 3.87
N TYR A 54 -8.73 15.90 4.88
CA TYR A 54 -9.91 16.69 5.20
C TYR A 54 -9.67 17.61 6.40
N SER A 55 -8.66 17.29 7.20
CA SER A 55 -8.23 18.05 8.36
C SER A 55 -6.71 17.89 8.56
N LEU A 56 -6.12 18.72 9.42
CA LEU A 56 -4.71 18.59 9.77
C LEU A 56 -4.43 17.32 10.60
N HIS A 57 -5.48 16.70 11.16
CA HIS A 57 -5.34 15.42 11.84
C HIS A 57 -5.02 14.29 10.86
N ASP A 58 -5.48 14.38 9.61
CA ASP A 58 -5.17 13.37 8.58
C ASP A 58 -3.67 13.36 8.22
N ILE A 59 -2.99 14.49 8.44
CA ILE A 59 -1.54 14.62 8.20
C ILE A 59 -0.75 14.02 9.36
N THR A 60 -1.13 14.39 10.59
CA THR A 60 -0.37 14.04 11.79
C THR A 60 -0.68 12.63 12.29
N HIS A 61 -1.96 12.23 12.25
CA HIS A 61 -2.48 10.99 12.83
C HIS A 61 -3.53 10.32 11.90
N PRO A 62 -3.10 9.83 10.72
CA PRO A 62 -4.01 9.22 9.76
C PRO A 62 -4.70 7.97 10.34
N GLY A 63 -6.04 7.95 10.30
CA GLY A 63 -6.85 6.81 10.74
C GLY A 63 -7.05 6.66 12.25
N TYR A 64 -6.66 7.65 13.07
CA TYR A 64 -6.81 7.60 14.54
C TYR A 64 -8.14 8.18 15.05
N VAL A 65 -8.60 7.63 16.18
CA VAL A 65 -9.83 8.06 16.84
C VAL A 65 -9.65 9.48 17.37
N TYR A 66 -10.37 10.42 16.76
CA TYR A 66 -10.36 11.84 17.06
C TYR A 66 -10.71 12.23 18.51
N SER A 67 -11.11 11.27 19.36
CA SER A 67 -11.44 11.49 20.77
C SER A 67 -10.24 11.84 21.66
N GLN A 68 -9.01 11.71 21.15
CA GLN A 68 -7.80 12.04 21.90
C GLN A 68 -7.53 13.55 22.00
N TYR A 69 -8.18 14.38 21.17
CA TYR A 69 -7.98 15.82 21.18
C TYR A 69 -9.05 16.55 22.00
N PRO A 70 -8.67 17.64 22.70
CA PRO A 70 -9.64 18.56 23.29
C PRO A 70 -10.62 19.07 22.23
N LYS A 71 -11.92 19.10 22.54
CA LYS A 71 -13.00 19.46 21.59
C LYS A 71 -12.77 20.82 20.89
N TRP A 72 -12.14 21.77 21.57
CA TRP A 72 -11.86 23.09 21.00
C TRP A 72 -10.81 23.03 19.87
N LEU A 73 -9.77 22.21 20.04
CA LEU A 73 -8.69 22.06 19.06
C LEU A 73 -9.20 21.32 17.81
N TRP A 74 -10.05 20.32 18.02
CA TRP A 74 -10.80 19.69 16.94
C TRP A 74 -11.59 20.73 16.15
N LYS A 75 -12.43 21.53 16.84
CA LYS A 75 -13.31 22.50 16.17
C LYS A 75 -12.51 23.49 15.35
N LEU A 76 -11.38 23.97 15.86
CA LEU A 76 -10.48 24.86 15.14
C LEU A 76 -9.91 24.19 13.87
N ASN A 77 -9.47 22.94 13.99
CA ASN A 77 -8.97 22.18 12.85
C ASN A 77 -10.03 21.94 11.77
N CYS A 78 -11.23 21.49 12.15
CA CYS A 78 -12.31 21.21 11.21
C CYS A 78 -12.92 22.47 10.57
N THR A 79 -12.88 23.63 11.23
CA THR A 79 -13.56 24.84 10.73
C THR A 79 -12.64 25.73 9.90
N VAL A 80 -11.37 25.85 10.30
CA VAL A 80 -10.42 26.81 9.70
C VAL A 80 -9.38 26.08 8.86
N LEU A 81 -8.69 25.07 9.41
CA LEU A 81 -7.55 24.45 8.75
C LEU A 81 -7.96 23.45 7.65
N SER A 82 -9.12 22.82 7.78
CA SER A 82 -9.71 21.98 6.72
C SER A 82 -9.86 22.71 5.37
N LYS A 83 -10.22 24.00 5.41
CA LYS A 83 -10.40 24.83 4.21
C LYS A 83 -9.07 25.15 3.52
N LEU A 84 -7.99 25.29 4.30
CA LEU A 84 -6.65 25.55 3.79
C LEU A 84 -6.02 24.31 3.15
N ILE A 85 -6.34 23.12 3.63
CA ILE A 85 -5.74 21.86 3.17
C ILE A 85 -6.39 21.34 1.88
N ARG A 86 -7.70 21.57 1.69
CA ARG A 86 -8.47 21.06 0.53
C ARG A 86 -7.84 21.34 -0.84
N PRO A 87 -7.30 22.54 -1.15
CA PRO A 87 -6.65 22.80 -2.44
C PRO A 87 -5.43 21.90 -2.71
N PHE A 88 -4.72 21.46 -1.68
CA PHE A 88 -3.56 20.58 -1.81
C PHE A 88 -3.94 19.12 -2.10
N ASN A 89 -5.20 18.75 -1.91
CA ASN A 89 -5.66 17.38 -2.16
C ASN A 89 -5.43 16.92 -3.60
N TRP A 90 -5.44 17.82 -4.59
CA TRP A 90 -5.19 17.43 -5.98
C TRP A 90 -3.81 16.79 -6.18
N LEU A 91 -2.80 17.24 -5.43
CA LEU A 91 -1.44 16.73 -5.48
C LEU A 91 -1.26 15.55 -4.53
N ILE A 92 -1.80 15.68 -3.31
CA ILE A 92 -1.70 14.64 -2.28
C ILE A 92 -2.41 13.36 -2.70
N VAL A 93 -3.59 13.44 -3.33
CA VAL A 93 -4.31 12.25 -3.82
C VAL A 93 -3.46 11.52 -4.85
N LYS A 94 -2.77 12.22 -5.77
CA LYS A 94 -1.86 11.57 -6.73
C LYS A 94 -0.71 10.84 -6.03
N TYR A 95 -0.10 11.48 -5.04
CA TYR A 95 0.96 10.87 -4.23
C TYR A 95 0.46 9.64 -3.46
N GLN A 96 -0.71 9.75 -2.82
CA GLN A 96 -1.30 8.65 -2.07
C GLN A 96 -1.71 7.49 -2.97
N THR A 97 -2.25 7.75 -4.16
CA THR A 97 -2.51 6.72 -5.17
C THR A 97 -1.23 5.98 -5.56
N PHE A 98 -0.11 6.71 -5.73
CA PHE A 98 1.19 6.09 -5.98
C PHE A 98 1.65 5.20 -4.82
N ILE A 99 1.54 5.69 -3.57
CA ILE A 99 1.90 4.90 -2.39
C ILE A 99 1.00 3.67 -2.22
N TYR A 100 -0.30 3.82 -2.43
CA TYR A 100 -1.27 2.73 -2.38
C TYR A 100 -0.89 1.64 -3.38
N ARG A 101 -0.69 2.01 -4.65
CA ARG A 101 -0.20 1.08 -5.69
C ARG A 101 1.09 0.39 -5.24
N ARG A 102 2.06 1.15 -4.72
CA ARG A 102 3.34 0.58 -4.25
C ARG A 102 3.16 -0.40 -3.09
N ALA A 103 2.31 -0.10 -2.12
CA ALA A 103 2.02 -0.96 -0.97
C ALA A 103 1.50 -2.33 -1.43
N TYR A 104 0.52 -2.33 -2.34
CA TYR A 104 -0.04 -3.56 -2.90
C TYR A 104 0.99 -4.36 -3.71
N ASN A 105 1.81 -3.70 -4.53
CA ASN A 105 2.86 -4.41 -5.27
C ASN A 105 3.89 -5.07 -4.35
N LEU A 106 4.27 -4.41 -3.26
CA LEU A 106 5.15 -4.99 -2.25
C LEU A 106 4.47 -6.17 -1.54
N ALA A 107 3.18 -6.04 -1.23
CA ALA A 107 2.40 -7.12 -0.65
C ALA A 107 2.32 -8.34 -1.59
N PHE A 108 2.10 -8.14 -2.89
CA PHE A 108 2.07 -9.24 -3.88
C PHE A 108 3.40 -9.98 -3.99
N LYS A 109 4.52 -9.27 -3.85
CA LYS A 109 5.85 -9.90 -3.84
C LYS A 109 6.12 -10.67 -2.55
N ARG A 110 5.60 -10.16 -1.43
CA ARG A 110 5.80 -10.74 -0.09
C ARG A 110 4.87 -11.92 0.20
N PHE A 111 3.64 -11.87 -0.29
CA PHE A 111 2.57 -12.85 -0.06
C PHE A 111 2.01 -13.34 -1.41
N PRO A 112 2.83 -14.04 -2.23
CA PRO A 112 2.41 -14.42 -3.58
C PRO A 112 1.27 -15.44 -3.60
N LEU A 113 1.13 -16.25 -2.54
CA LEU A 113 0.12 -17.32 -2.44
C LEU A 113 -1.30 -16.80 -2.25
N VAL A 114 -1.46 -15.58 -1.69
CA VAL A 114 -2.76 -14.99 -1.36
C VAL A 114 -3.04 -13.71 -2.16
N LYS A 115 -2.39 -13.61 -3.33
CA LYS A 115 -2.43 -12.41 -4.17
C LYS A 115 -3.84 -12.10 -4.66
N ASP A 116 -4.59 -13.12 -5.07
CA ASP A 116 -5.93 -12.96 -5.62
C ASP A 116 -6.90 -12.47 -4.55
N GLU A 117 -6.71 -12.90 -3.31
CA GLU A 117 -7.47 -12.50 -2.13
C GLU A 117 -7.14 -11.08 -1.68
N ILE A 118 -5.88 -10.65 -1.84
CA ILE A 118 -5.49 -9.26 -1.64
C ILE A 118 -6.16 -8.35 -2.68
N VAL A 119 -6.17 -8.76 -3.95
CA VAL A 119 -6.82 -7.97 -5.02
C VAL A 119 -8.32 -7.92 -4.81
N ALA A 120 -8.95 -9.05 -4.47
CA ALA A 120 -10.39 -9.13 -4.22
C ALA A 120 -10.86 -8.32 -3.01
N GLY A 121 -9.99 -8.13 -2.01
CA GLY A 121 -10.27 -7.35 -0.80
C GLY A 121 -9.92 -5.86 -0.89
N ALA A 122 -9.35 -5.40 -2.00
CA ALA A 122 -8.86 -4.03 -2.15
C ALA A 122 -10.02 -3.02 -2.32
N ASP A 123 -10.04 -1.97 -1.50
CA ASP A 123 -11.05 -0.89 -1.56
C ASP A 123 -11.06 -0.17 -2.91
N TYR A 124 -9.88 0.03 -3.51
CA TYR A 124 -9.69 0.67 -4.81
C TYR A 124 -8.98 -0.28 -5.78
N SER A 125 -9.60 -1.42 -6.07
CA SER A 125 -9.03 -2.47 -6.92
C SER A 125 -8.72 -2.00 -8.36
N GLU A 126 -9.48 -1.03 -8.87
CA GLU A 126 -9.30 -0.39 -10.18
C GLU A 126 -7.95 0.33 -10.29
N LEU A 127 -7.42 0.86 -9.18
CA LEU A 127 -6.11 1.51 -9.15
C LEU A 127 -4.96 0.52 -9.34
N LEU A 128 -5.20 -0.77 -9.13
CA LEU A 128 -4.20 -1.83 -9.24
C LEU A 128 -4.09 -2.35 -10.69
N GLY A 129 -5.20 -2.32 -11.45
CA GLY A 129 -5.30 -2.90 -12.80
C GLY A 129 -4.38 -2.28 -13.87
N GLU A 130 -4.12 -0.97 -13.80
CA GLU A 130 -3.18 -0.30 -14.73
C GLU A 130 -1.71 -0.57 -14.38
N TYR A 131 -1.41 -0.74 -13.08
CA TYR A 131 -0.04 -0.92 -12.62
C TYR A 131 0.47 -2.35 -12.86
N PHE A 132 -0.43 -3.35 -12.93
CA PHE A 132 -0.09 -4.68 -13.43
C PHE A 132 0.40 -4.66 -14.87
N LYS A 133 -0.19 -3.84 -15.75
CA LYS A 133 0.30 -3.68 -17.13
C LYS A 133 1.70 -3.05 -17.16
N PHE A 134 1.93 -1.99 -16.37
CA PHE A 134 3.20 -1.26 -16.40
C PHE A 134 4.36 -2.02 -15.73
N VAL A 135 4.12 -2.69 -14.59
CA VAL A 135 5.14 -3.49 -13.90
C VAL A 135 5.46 -4.76 -14.67
N ASN A 136 4.48 -5.43 -15.28
CA ASN A 136 4.77 -6.55 -16.17
C ASN A 136 5.52 -6.08 -17.42
N LEU A 137 5.21 -4.90 -17.98
CA LEU A 137 6.01 -4.32 -19.07
C LEU A 137 7.47 -4.05 -18.68
N CYS A 138 7.74 -3.56 -17.45
CA CYS A 138 9.10 -3.36 -16.97
C CYS A 138 9.80 -4.69 -16.60
N HIS A 139 9.08 -5.66 -16.03
CA HIS A 139 9.62 -6.99 -15.72
C HIS A 139 9.92 -7.79 -17.00
N ASP A 140 9.02 -7.75 -17.99
CA ASP A 140 9.21 -8.38 -19.30
C ASP A 140 10.28 -7.67 -20.12
N HIS A 141 10.41 -6.34 -20.05
CA HIS A 141 11.57 -5.67 -20.62
C HIS A 141 12.87 -6.07 -19.92
N SER A 142 12.88 -6.21 -18.59
CA SER A 142 14.08 -6.65 -17.87
C SER A 142 14.44 -8.12 -18.12
N ALA A 143 13.44 -8.98 -18.38
CA ALA A 143 13.65 -10.38 -18.75
C ALA A 143 14.05 -10.54 -20.22
N SER A 144 13.51 -9.72 -21.12
CA SER A 144 13.90 -9.62 -22.53
C SER A 144 15.32 -9.05 -22.67
N LEU A 145 15.67 -8.01 -21.91
CA LEU A 145 17.03 -7.46 -21.85
C LEU A 145 18.03 -8.43 -21.22
N ARG A 146 17.63 -9.29 -20.27
CA ARG A 146 18.48 -10.37 -19.77
C ARG A 146 18.76 -11.46 -20.82
N LYS A 147 17.82 -11.72 -21.73
CA LYS A 147 18.05 -12.65 -22.85
C LYS A 147 18.94 -12.03 -23.95
N SER A 148 19.00 -10.71 -24.05
CA SER A 148 19.90 -9.98 -24.94
C SER A 148 21.28 -9.68 -24.34
N CYS A 149 21.45 -9.78 -23.01
CA CYS A 149 22.71 -9.57 -22.30
C CYS A 149 23.54 -10.86 -22.19
N THR A 150 23.60 -11.66 -23.26
CA THR A 150 24.63 -12.70 -23.41
C THR A 150 25.82 -12.24 -24.26
N LEU A 151 25.81 -11.03 -24.80
CA LEU A 151 26.94 -10.53 -25.58
C LEU A 151 27.30 -9.08 -25.22
N THR A 152 28.55 -8.94 -24.76
CA THR A 152 29.37 -7.73 -24.72
C THR A 152 28.93 -6.60 -23.79
N ASN A 153 29.55 -6.62 -22.60
CA ASN A 153 30.01 -5.48 -21.80
C ASN A 153 29.17 -5.17 -20.52
N PRO A 154 29.61 -5.67 -19.34
CA PRO A 154 28.87 -5.58 -18.08
C PRO A 154 28.79 -4.17 -17.47
N GLU A 155 29.60 -3.21 -17.91
CA GLU A 155 29.64 -1.86 -17.31
C GLU A 155 28.43 -0.98 -17.64
N LYS A 156 27.61 -1.34 -18.64
CA LYS A 156 26.43 -0.56 -19.05
C LYS A 156 25.13 -0.95 -18.34
N CYS A 157 25.10 -2.06 -17.60
CA CYS A 157 23.88 -2.52 -16.91
C CYS A 157 23.59 -1.79 -15.59
N ASP A 158 24.59 -1.12 -15.00
CA ASP A 158 24.45 -0.47 -13.69
C ASP A 158 23.70 0.87 -13.73
N ALA A 159 23.43 1.43 -14.93
CA ALA A 159 22.78 2.73 -15.07
C ALA A 159 21.23 2.70 -14.95
N CYS A 160 20.60 1.51 -15.03
CA CYS A 160 19.13 1.39 -15.01
C CYS A 160 18.56 0.88 -13.68
N LEU A 161 19.42 0.40 -12.77
CA LEU A 161 19.04 0.10 -11.41
C LEU A 161 19.08 1.41 -10.62
N ILE A 162 17.93 2.05 -10.44
CA ILE A 162 17.72 2.92 -9.28
C ILE A 162 18.13 2.06 -8.07
N LYS A 163 19.32 2.30 -7.51
CA LYS A 163 19.80 1.68 -6.29
C LYS A 163 18.85 2.09 -5.17
N LEU A 164 17.76 1.34 -5.02
CA LEU A 164 16.90 1.45 -3.85
C LEU A 164 17.74 0.97 -2.67
N PRO A 165 17.79 1.73 -1.56
CA PRO A 165 18.44 1.25 -0.36
C PRO A 165 17.73 -0.05 0.06
N VAL A 166 18.48 -1.15 0.07
CA VAL A 166 18.08 -2.37 0.75
C VAL A 166 18.10 -1.99 2.23
N VAL A 167 16.94 -1.71 2.81
CA VAL A 167 16.82 -1.50 4.25
C VAL A 167 16.76 -2.89 4.87
N PRO A 168 17.80 -3.36 5.59
CA PRO A 168 17.72 -4.62 6.30
C PRO A 168 16.63 -4.50 7.37
N TYR A 169 15.67 -5.40 7.33
CA TYR A 169 14.66 -5.53 8.38
C TYR A 169 15.34 -6.10 9.61
N LYS A 170 15.48 -5.28 10.66
CA LYS A 170 15.72 -5.80 12.01
C LYS A 170 14.40 -6.42 12.47
N GLU A 171 14.41 -7.71 12.70
CA GLU A 171 13.34 -8.41 13.42
C GLU A 171 13.15 -7.69 14.76
N ALA A 172 12.00 -7.06 14.93
CA ALA A 172 11.56 -6.58 16.24
C ALA A 172 10.86 -7.76 16.91
N ASN A 173 11.66 -8.64 17.50
CA ASN A 173 11.23 -9.59 18.53
C ASN A 173 11.98 -9.21 19.82
N GLU A 174 11.29 -9.44 20.94
CA GLU A 174 11.70 -9.23 22.35
C GLU A 174 11.33 -7.87 22.95
N GLU A 175 10.08 -7.80 23.45
CA GLU A 175 9.77 -7.60 24.88
C GLU A 175 8.55 -8.44 25.26
#